data_AF-T1A1P7-F1
#
_entry.id   AF-T1A1P7-F1
#
_cell.length_a   1.000
_cell.length_b   1.000
_cell.length_c   1.000
_cell.angle_alpha   90.00
_cell.angle_beta   90.00
_cell.angle_gamma   90.00
#
_symmetry.space_group_name_H-M   'P 1'
#
loop_
_entity.id
_entity.type
_entity.pdbx_description
1 polymer ?
#
loop_
_entity_poly.entity_id
_entity_poly.type
_entity_poly.pdbx_seq_one_letter_code
_entity_poly.pdbx_strand_id
1 'polypeptide(L)'
;SLQDLESLRSGARQADAVLHLGFEHDFSRIAEVSALDRKAIEAMGSVLEGSHRPFIVASGTALLAPGRACTEDDGARPVSDSFPRSSEQTAASFVARGVAAGAVRFAPSVHGREKQGLITRLIEIARQTGLSAYIGDGHNLWPAVERGDAGELCALALEKAEAGARWHAVAEERLSLRAIAEAIG
;
A
#
# COMPACT_ATOMS: atom_id res chain seq x y z
N SER A 1 -10.73 -6.56 13.75
CA SER A 1 -11.19 -6.46 12.34
C SER A 1 -11.10 -4.99 11.93
N LEU A 2 -10.91 -4.67 10.64
CA LEU A 2 -10.97 -3.28 10.17
C LEU A 2 -12.36 -2.64 10.33
N GLN A 3 -13.39 -3.48 10.50
CA GLN A 3 -14.77 -3.04 10.70
C GLN A 3 -15.06 -2.58 12.14
N ASP A 4 -14.22 -2.96 13.11
CA ASP A 4 -14.39 -2.58 14.51
C ASP A 4 -13.67 -1.24 14.77
N LEU A 5 -14.33 -0.16 14.40
CA LEU A 5 -13.75 1.18 14.45
C LEU A 5 -13.44 1.64 15.88
N GLU A 6 -14.19 1.18 16.89
CA GLU A 6 -13.92 1.54 18.28
C GLU A 6 -12.68 0.82 18.80
N SER A 7 -12.49 -0.45 18.44
CA SER A 7 -11.24 -1.16 18.72
C SER A 7 -10.04 -0.45 18.09
N LEU A 8 -10.15 0.00 16.84
CA LEU A 8 -9.09 0.76 16.16
C LEU A 8 -8.79 2.10 16.86
N ARG A 9 -9.82 2.84 17.27
CA ARG A 9 -9.68 4.08 18.07
C ARG A 9 -8.98 3.83 19.39
N SER A 10 -9.42 2.80 20.11
CA SER A 10 -8.87 2.43 21.42
C SER A 10 -7.39 2.06 21.32
N GLY A 11 -7.01 1.26 20.32
CA GLY A 11 -5.62 0.90 20.07
C GLY A 11 -4.77 2.11 19.70
N ALA A 12 -5.21 2.94 18.74
CA ALA A 12 -4.50 4.14 18.32
C ALA A 12 -4.33 5.16 19.45
N ARG A 13 -5.31 5.27 20.36
CA ARG A 13 -5.23 6.18 21.52
C ARG A 13 -4.11 5.81 22.48
N GLN A 14 -3.83 4.51 22.63
CA GLN A 14 -2.83 3.98 23.57
C GLN A 14 -1.43 3.84 22.95
N ALA A 15 -1.32 3.94 21.62
CA ALA A 15 -0.06 3.78 20.92
C ALA A 15 0.75 5.08 20.88
N ASP A 16 2.08 4.96 20.88
CA ASP A 16 3.00 6.08 20.63
C ASP A 16 3.13 6.43 19.13
N ALA A 17 2.83 5.46 18.26
CA ALA A 17 2.79 5.62 16.81
C ALA A 17 1.83 4.60 16.18
N VAL A 18 1.28 4.92 15.01
CA VAL A 18 0.36 4.03 14.28
C VAL A 18 0.88 3.76 12.87
N LEU A 19 1.05 2.47 12.54
CA LEU A 19 1.33 1.98 11.19
C LEU A 19 0.16 1.13 10.71
N HIS A 20 -0.63 1.66 9.79
CA HIS A 20 -1.79 0.97 9.22
C HIS A 20 -1.42 0.20 7.94
N LEU A 21 -1.16 -1.10 8.08
CA LEU A 21 -0.87 -2.02 6.97
C LEU A 21 -2.08 -2.85 6.52
N GLY A 22 -3.23 -2.70 7.20
CA GLY A 22 -4.41 -3.53 6.96
C GLY A 22 -5.18 -3.10 5.72
N PHE A 23 -5.38 -4.01 4.76
CA PHE A 23 -6.26 -3.81 3.62
C PHE A 23 -6.94 -5.13 3.26
N GLU A 24 -8.25 -5.13 3.01
CA GLU A 24 -8.94 -6.33 2.53
C GLU A 24 -8.62 -6.54 1.04
N HIS A 25 -8.15 -7.73 0.65
CA HIS A 25 -7.67 -7.99 -0.72
C HIS A 25 -8.74 -8.65 -1.63
N ASP A 26 -10.02 -8.43 -1.33
CA ASP A 26 -11.12 -8.81 -2.22
C ASP A 26 -11.38 -7.72 -3.27
N PHE A 27 -10.62 -7.80 -4.37
CA PHE A 27 -10.69 -6.83 -5.45
C PHE A 27 -12.01 -6.86 -6.23
N SER A 28 -12.87 -7.89 -6.06
CA SER A 28 -14.22 -7.90 -6.65
C SER A 28 -15.14 -6.84 -6.02
N ARG A 29 -14.80 -6.40 -4.80
CA ARG A 29 -15.53 -5.41 -3.99
C ARG A 29 -14.68 -4.18 -3.71
N ILE A 30 -13.79 -3.81 -4.63
CA ILE A 30 -12.75 -2.78 -4.40
C ILE A 30 -13.30 -1.43 -3.90
N ALA A 31 -14.49 -1.02 -4.33
CA ALA A 31 -15.13 0.20 -3.84
C ALA A 31 -15.51 0.11 -2.36
N GLU A 32 -16.09 -1.02 -1.93
CA GLU A 32 -16.47 -1.26 -0.54
C GLU A 32 -15.24 -1.40 0.36
N VAL A 33 -14.26 -2.18 -0.09
CA VAL A 33 -12.96 -2.36 0.57
C VAL A 33 -12.25 -1.01 0.76
N SER A 34 -12.24 -0.16 -0.27
CA SER A 34 -11.62 1.17 -0.21
C SER A 34 -12.36 2.10 0.76
N ALA A 35 -13.70 2.01 0.81
CA ALA A 35 -14.49 2.76 1.78
C ALA A 35 -14.25 2.29 3.22
N LEU A 36 -14.05 0.99 3.44
CA LEU A 36 -13.68 0.43 4.73
C LEU A 36 -12.28 0.89 5.17
N ASP A 37 -11.29 0.82 4.27
CA ASP A 37 -9.94 1.32 4.52
C ASP A 37 -9.94 2.80 4.91
N ARG A 38 -10.67 3.64 4.16
CA ARG A 38 -10.88 5.06 4.51
C ARG A 38 -11.44 5.22 5.91
N LYS A 39 -12.52 4.50 6.27
CA LYS A 39 -13.14 4.58 7.60
C LYS A 39 -12.18 4.16 8.71
N ALA A 40 -11.38 3.12 8.48
CA ALA A 40 -10.37 2.67 9.44
C ALA A 40 -9.29 3.75 9.66
N ILE A 41 -8.78 4.35 8.58
CA ILE A 41 -7.80 5.45 8.65
C ILE A 41 -8.39 6.67 9.36
N GLU A 42 -9.63 7.04 9.06
CA GLU A 42 -10.35 8.12 9.73
C GLU A 42 -10.51 7.85 11.23
N ALA A 43 -10.84 6.61 11.59
CA ALA A 43 -11.02 6.22 12.99
C ALA A 43 -9.72 6.31 13.80
N MET A 44 -8.62 5.80 13.26
CA MET A 44 -7.30 5.86 13.92
C MET A 44 -6.74 7.27 13.91
N GLY A 45 -6.75 7.98 12.79
CA GLY A 45 -6.15 9.30 12.68
C GLY A 45 -6.81 10.34 13.58
N SER A 46 -8.13 10.26 13.80
CA SER A 46 -8.83 11.30 14.58
C SER A 46 -8.48 11.29 16.06
N VAL A 47 -7.98 10.18 16.61
CA VAL A 47 -7.50 10.15 18.00
C VAL A 47 -6.05 10.60 18.14
N LEU A 48 -5.37 10.85 17.03
CA LEU A 48 -3.98 11.33 16.98
C LEU A 48 -3.88 12.84 16.76
N GLU A 49 -4.99 13.51 16.43
CA GLU A 49 -5.06 14.98 16.30
C GLU A 49 -4.50 15.67 17.55
N GLY A 50 -3.56 16.60 17.34
CA GLY A 50 -2.89 17.34 18.42
C GLY A 50 -1.83 16.56 19.21
N SER A 51 -1.61 15.27 18.95
CA SER A 51 -0.70 14.44 19.75
C SER A 51 0.74 14.33 19.22
N HIS A 52 1.05 14.90 18.05
CA HIS A 52 2.33 14.77 17.33
C HIS A 52 2.81 13.33 17.05
N ARG A 53 2.03 12.31 17.41
CA ARG A 53 2.36 10.90 17.22
C ARG A 53 2.36 10.54 15.73
N PRO A 54 3.35 9.75 15.24
CA PRO A 54 3.43 9.37 13.84
C PRO A 54 2.23 8.54 13.40
N PHE A 55 1.73 8.81 12.18
CA PHE A 55 0.64 8.04 11.57
C PHE A 55 0.93 7.69 10.12
N ILE A 56 1.40 6.47 9.89
CA ILE A 56 1.79 6.01 8.55
C ILE A 56 0.74 5.04 8.01
N VAL A 57 0.27 5.28 6.78
CA VAL A 57 -0.62 4.37 6.07
C VAL A 57 0.09 3.63 4.94
N ALA A 58 -0.33 2.41 4.66
CA ALA A 58 0.12 1.69 3.48
C ALA A 58 -0.62 2.17 2.22
N SER A 59 0.13 2.28 1.12
CA SER A 59 -0.37 2.48 -0.24
C SER A 59 0.40 1.59 -1.22
N GLY A 60 0.20 1.74 -2.53
CA GLY A 60 0.91 1.00 -3.56
C GLY A 60 1.46 1.89 -4.67
N THR A 61 2.56 1.47 -5.30
CA THR A 61 3.14 2.16 -6.47
C THR A 61 2.42 1.80 -7.78
N ALA A 62 1.62 0.74 -7.79
CA ALA A 62 0.87 0.28 -8.95
C ALA A 62 0.01 1.41 -9.55
N LEU A 63 0.20 1.68 -10.84
CA LEU A 63 -0.57 2.67 -11.62
C LEU A 63 -0.44 4.12 -11.13
N LEU A 64 0.56 4.45 -10.30
CA LEU A 64 0.77 5.80 -9.78
C LEU A 64 1.16 6.79 -10.89
N ALA A 65 2.04 6.39 -11.81
CA ALA A 65 2.49 7.20 -12.94
C ALA A 65 2.59 6.37 -14.23
N PRO A 66 1.46 6.08 -14.90
CA PRO A 66 1.47 5.28 -16.13
C PRO A 66 2.41 5.87 -17.20
N GLY A 67 3.27 5.04 -17.78
CA GLY A 67 4.19 5.42 -18.84
C GLY A 67 5.54 5.99 -18.40
N ARG A 68 5.80 6.15 -17.09
CA ARG A 68 7.11 6.54 -16.57
C ARG A 68 7.40 5.92 -15.20
N ALA A 69 8.63 6.04 -14.72
CA ALA A 69 8.92 5.78 -13.32
C ALA A 69 8.18 6.80 -12.42
N CYS A 70 7.59 6.33 -11.34
CA CYS A 70 7.06 7.18 -10.28
C CYS A 70 8.17 7.53 -9.28
N THR A 71 7.99 8.64 -8.58
CA THR A 71 8.86 9.15 -7.51
C THR A 71 8.03 9.53 -6.28
N GLU A 72 8.68 9.81 -5.16
CA GLU A 72 8.06 10.31 -3.94
C GLU A 72 7.39 11.68 -4.13
N ASP A 73 7.87 12.48 -5.08
CA ASP A 73 7.29 13.78 -5.42
C ASP A 73 5.90 13.65 -6.05
N ASP A 74 5.61 12.51 -6.69
CA ASP A 74 4.32 12.24 -7.31
C ASP A 74 3.18 12.24 -6.28
N GLY A 75 2.19 13.09 -6.52
CA GLY A 75 0.98 13.21 -5.70
C GLY A 75 0.22 11.89 -5.58
N ALA A 76 -0.62 11.77 -4.55
CA ALA A 76 -1.52 10.63 -4.44
C ALA A 76 -2.43 10.54 -5.69
N ARG A 77 -2.60 9.34 -6.23
CA ARG A 77 -3.44 9.10 -7.41
C ARG A 77 -4.89 9.53 -7.12
N PRO A 78 -5.53 10.39 -7.92
CA PRO A 78 -6.92 10.80 -7.70
C PRO A 78 -7.89 9.62 -7.55
N VAL A 79 -8.84 9.77 -6.64
CA VAL A 79 -9.92 8.79 -6.43
C VAL A 79 -10.87 8.83 -7.62
N SER A 80 -11.19 7.67 -8.17
CA SER A 80 -12.15 7.50 -9.28
C SER A 80 -12.88 6.16 -9.15
N ASP A 81 -13.91 5.93 -9.97
CA ASP A 81 -14.60 4.64 -10.01
C ASP A 81 -13.66 3.48 -10.35
N SER A 82 -12.65 3.73 -11.19
CA SER A 82 -11.61 2.76 -11.57
C SER A 82 -10.47 2.63 -10.55
N PHE A 83 -10.38 3.55 -9.59
CA PHE A 83 -9.40 3.53 -8.50
C PHE A 83 -10.00 4.18 -7.24
N PRO A 84 -10.87 3.46 -6.51
CA PRO A 84 -11.61 4.05 -5.39
C PRO A 84 -10.78 4.15 -4.10
N ARG A 85 -9.55 3.61 -4.07
CA ARG A 85 -8.67 3.62 -2.90
C ARG A 85 -8.21 5.04 -2.60
N SER A 86 -8.39 5.48 -1.36
CA SER A 86 -8.08 6.85 -0.92
C SER A 86 -7.14 6.93 0.29
N SER A 87 -6.39 5.86 0.60
CA SER A 87 -5.58 5.76 1.83
C SER A 87 -4.66 6.96 2.03
N GLU A 88 -3.89 7.31 0.99
CA GLU A 88 -2.94 8.45 1.03
C GLU A 88 -3.65 9.79 1.19
N GLN A 89 -4.75 10.02 0.47
CA GLN A 89 -5.53 11.25 0.58
C GLN A 89 -6.15 11.41 1.96
N THR A 90 -6.65 10.30 2.53
CA THR A 90 -7.22 10.30 3.86
C THR A 90 -6.14 10.60 4.91
N ALA A 91 -4.95 10.02 4.81
CA ALA A 91 -3.82 10.37 5.67
C ALA A 91 -3.37 11.83 5.50
N ALA A 92 -3.27 12.33 4.26
CA ALA A 92 -2.91 13.71 3.96
C ALA A 92 -3.90 14.72 4.59
N SER A 93 -5.19 14.39 4.70
CA SER A 93 -6.17 15.24 5.38
C SER A 93 -5.87 15.43 6.89
N PHE A 94 -5.11 14.53 7.51
CA PHE A 94 -4.69 14.65 8.90
C PHE A 94 -3.44 15.52 9.07
N VAL A 95 -2.61 15.66 8.02
CA VAL A 95 -1.49 16.62 8.01
C VAL A 95 -2.00 18.05 8.21
N ALA A 96 -3.07 18.41 7.50
CA ALA A 96 -3.73 19.71 7.67
C ALA A 96 -4.32 19.93 9.07
N ARG A 97 -4.50 18.85 9.85
CA ARG A 97 -5.01 18.86 11.24
C ARG A 97 -3.89 18.69 12.27
N GLY A 98 -2.63 18.84 11.86
CA GLY A 98 -1.47 18.81 12.76
C GLY A 98 -1.01 17.41 13.18
N VAL A 99 -1.45 16.35 12.48
CA VAL A 99 -0.93 14.99 12.70
C VAL A 99 0.32 14.79 11.83
N ALA A 100 1.34 14.14 12.40
CA ALA A 100 2.53 13.67 11.68
C ALA A 100 2.19 12.46 10.79
N ALA A 101 1.34 12.69 9.79
CA ALA A 101 0.81 11.64 8.93
C ALA A 101 1.60 11.52 7.62
N GLY A 102 1.78 10.29 7.12
CA GLY A 102 2.51 10.00 5.88
C GLY A 102 2.12 8.66 5.27
N ALA A 103 2.78 8.25 4.20
CA ALA A 103 2.47 7.00 3.51
C ALA A 103 3.72 6.23 3.03
N VAL A 104 3.70 4.91 3.21
CA VAL A 104 4.64 3.99 2.55
C VAL A 104 3.93 3.34 1.37
N ARG A 105 4.46 3.55 0.16
CA ARG A 105 3.97 2.99 -1.09
C ARG A 105 4.71 1.70 -1.38
N PHE A 106 4.02 0.58 -1.29
CA PHE A 106 4.62 -0.72 -1.51
C PHE A 106 4.66 -1.09 -2.99
N ALA A 107 5.74 -1.77 -3.39
CA ALA A 107 5.79 -2.45 -4.66
C ALA A 107 4.64 -3.47 -4.80
N PRO A 108 4.13 -3.76 -6.02
CA PRO A 108 3.16 -4.83 -6.27
C PRO A 108 3.63 -6.20 -5.77
N SER A 109 4.94 -6.42 -5.74
CA SER A 109 5.57 -7.64 -5.27
C SER A 109 6.41 -7.40 -4.00
N VAL A 110 5.75 -7.24 -2.86
CA VAL A 110 6.41 -7.42 -1.56
C VAL A 110 6.63 -8.91 -1.32
N HIS A 111 7.85 -9.38 -1.52
CA HIS A 111 8.17 -10.80 -1.61
C HIS A 111 8.92 -11.33 -0.40
N GLY A 112 8.83 -12.63 -0.21
CA GLY A 112 9.61 -13.40 0.74
C GLY A 112 9.53 -14.89 0.37
N ARG A 113 9.99 -15.75 1.28
CA ARG A 113 10.08 -17.19 1.02
C ARG A 113 8.73 -17.87 0.77
N GLU A 114 7.65 -17.33 1.31
CA GLU A 114 6.31 -17.94 1.26
C GLU A 114 5.35 -17.26 0.27
N LYS A 115 5.48 -15.95 0.06
CA LYS A 115 4.56 -15.15 -0.77
C LYS A 115 5.34 -14.11 -1.57
N GLN A 116 4.84 -13.76 -2.75
CA GLN A 116 5.47 -12.83 -3.69
C GLN A 116 4.53 -11.64 -4.00
N GLY A 117 3.90 -11.07 -2.97
CA GLY A 117 2.88 -10.03 -3.12
C GLY A 117 1.77 -10.45 -4.09
N LEU A 118 1.40 -9.57 -5.02
CA LEU A 118 0.38 -9.84 -6.05
C LEU A 118 0.77 -10.97 -7.01
N ILE A 119 2.06 -11.31 -7.16
CA ILE A 119 2.51 -12.44 -7.98
C ILE A 119 2.00 -13.77 -7.42
N THR A 120 1.80 -13.86 -6.10
CA THR A 120 1.19 -15.05 -5.46
C THR A 120 -0.14 -15.43 -6.11
N ARG A 121 -0.97 -14.44 -6.44
CA ARG A 121 -2.26 -14.67 -7.11
C ARG A 121 -2.08 -15.16 -8.55
N LEU A 122 -1.06 -14.68 -9.25
CA LEU A 122 -0.73 -15.16 -10.59
C LEU A 122 -0.29 -16.63 -10.57
N ILE A 123 0.52 -17.02 -9.58
CA ILE A 123 0.93 -18.41 -9.36
C ILE A 123 -0.29 -19.31 -9.10
N GLU A 124 -1.23 -18.86 -8.27
CA GLU A 124 -2.47 -19.61 -8.00
C GLU A 124 -3.31 -19.80 -9.26
N ILE A 125 -3.48 -18.74 -10.06
CA ILE A 125 -4.23 -18.81 -11.33
C ILE A 125 -3.55 -19.77 -12.30
N ALA A 126 -2.22 -19.69 -12.43
CA ALA A 126 -1.48 -20.59 -13.31
C ALA A 126 -1.62 -22.05 -12.89
N ARG A 127 -1.56 -22.35 -11.59
CA ARG A 127 -1.83 -23.70 -11.06
C ARG A 127 -3.26 -24.18 -11.32
N GLN A 128 -4.25 -23.28 -11.23
CA GLN A 128 -5.66 -23.62 -11.43
C GLN A 128 -6.02 -23.84 -12.90
N THR A 129 -5.39 -23.08 -13.80
CA THR A 129 -5.75 -23.05 -15.23
C THR A 129 -4.78 -23.81 -16.12
N GLY A 130 -3.57 -24.10 -15.63
CA GLY A 130 -2.45 -24.62 -16.42
C GLY A 130 -1.82 -23.57 -17.35
N LEU A 131 -2.15 -22.28 -17.18
CA LEU A 131 -1.69 -21.19 -18.05
C LEU A 131 -1.11 -20.03 -17.24
N SER A 132 0.14 -19.67 -17.52
CA SER A 132 0.75 -18.43 -17.05
C SER A 132 0.68 -17.35 -18.14
N ALA A 133 -0.25 -16.41 -17.98
CA ALA A 133 -0.56 -15.40 -18.99
C ALA A 133 -0.01 -14.01 -18.61
N TYR A 134 0.30 -13.20 -19.63
CA TYR A 134 0.64 -11.79 -19.49
C TYR A 134 -0.11 -10.94 -20.55
N ILE A 135 -0.25 -9.65 -20.28
CA ILE A 135 -0.96 -8.72 -21.17
C ILE A 135 -0.01 -8.23 -22.27
N GLY A 136 -0.47 -8.28 -23.53
CA GLY A 136 0.26 -7.75 -24.68
C GLY A 136 1.57 -8.47 -24.92
N ASP A 137 2.67 -7.73 -25.02
CA ASP A 137 4.04 -8.26 -25.14
C ASP A 137 4.69 -8.57 -23.78
N GLY A 138 4.02 -8.23 -22.67
CA GLY A 138 4.48 -8.47 -21.31
C GLY A 138 5.59 -7.54 -20.84
N HIS A 139 5.85 -6.42 -21.52
CA HIS A 139 6.83 -5.41 -21.11
C HIS A 139 6.38 -4.54 -19.92
N ASN A 140 5.18 -4.77 -19.38
CA ASN A 140 4.70 -4.12 -18.17
C ASN A 140 5.66 -4.40 -17.01
N LEU A 141 6.17 -3.34 -16.38
CA LEU A 141 7.15 -3.45 -15.30
C LEU A 141 6.45 -3.55 -13.95
N TRP A 142 6.90 -4.52 -13.15
CA TRP A 142 6.43 -4.81 -11.81
C TRP A 142 7.61 -4.63 -10.86
N PRO A 143 7.65 -3.54 -10.07
CA PRO A 143 8.66 -3.43 -9.05
C PRO A 143 8.42 -4.46 -7.94
N ALA A 144 9.47 -4.74 -7.18
CA ALA A 144 9.45 -5.65 -6.06
C ALA A 144 10.30 -5.11 -4.90
N VAL A 145 10.09 -5.68 -3.72
CA VAL A 145 10.91 -5.44 -2.52
C VAL A 145 10.81 -6.66 -1.60
N GLU A 146 11.89 -7.01 -0.92
CA GLU A 146 11.86 -8.07 0.09
C GLU A 146 11.08 -7.60 1.34
N ARG A 147 10.35 -8.50 2.00
CA ARG A 147 9.44 -8.17 3.11
C ARG A 147 10.17 -7.56 4.31
N GLY A 148 11.36 -8.04 4.63
CA GLY A 148 12.25 -7.51 5.66
C GLY A 148 12.67 -6.08 5.35
N ASP A 149 13.19 -5.83 4.15
CA ASP A 149 13.58 -4.48 3.70
C ASP A 149 12.39 -3.49 3.76
N ALA A 150 11.21 -3.93 3.32
CA ALA A 150 9.99 -3.13 3.41
C ALA A 150 9.60 -2.85 4.89
N GLY A 151 9.86 -3.81 5.79
CA GLY A 151 9.68 -3.66 7.23
C GLY A 151 10.65 -2.66 7.85
N GLU A 152 11.92 -2.69 7.45
CA GLU A 152 12.93 -1.71 7.88
C GLU A 152 12.54 -0.29 7.44
N LEU A 153 12.08 -0.13 6.19
CA LEU A 153 11.57 1.17 5.73
C LEU A 153 10.36 1.65 6.54
N CYS A 154 9.45 0.75 6.93
CA CYS A 154 8.32 1.12 7.78
C CYS A 154 8.77 1.63 9.15
N ALA A 155 9.77 0.99 9.76
CA ALA A 155 10.34 1.45 11.03
C ALA A 155 10.96 2.84 10.89
N LEU A 156 11.78 3.06 9.85
CA LEU A 156 12.39 4.35 9.56
C LEU A 156 11.36 5.45 9.27
N ALA A 157 10.26 5.12 8.59
CA ALA A 157 9.17 6.06 8.33
C ALA A 157 8.48 6.54 9.62
N LEU A 158 8.26 5.62 10.57
CA LEU A 158 7.71 5.96 11.89
C LEU A 158 8.68 6.81 12.71
N GLU A 159 9.98 6.48 12.69
CA GLU A 159 11.02 7.23 13.41
C GLU A 159 11.19 8.65 12.86
N LYS A 160 11.16 8.83 11.55
CA LYS A 160 11.27 10.15 10.91
C LYS A 160 10.03 11.01 11.14
N ALA A 161 8.85 10.40 11.12
CA ALA A 161 7.57 11.06 11.39
C ALA A 161 7.34 12.36 10.59
N GLU A 162 7.87 12.44 9.37
CA GLU A 162 7.78 13.65 8.56
C GLU A 162 6.37 13.80 8.00
N ALA A 163 5.69 14.89 8.39
CA ALA A 163 4.32 15.14 7.98
C ALA A 163 4.21 15.35 6.46
N GLY A 164 3.34 14.60 5.81
CA GLY A 164 3.14 14.60 4.37
C GLY A 164 4.17 13.78 3.57
N ALA A 165 5.13 13.14 4.24
CA ALA A 165 6.13 12.35 3.56
C ALA A 165 5.55 11.08 2.93
N ARG A 166 6.17 10.70 1.82
CA ARG A 166 5.85 9.53 1.00
C ARG A 166 7.16 8.78 0.81
N TRP A 167 7.16 7.47 1.03
CA TRP A 167 8.33 6.61 0.81
C TRP A 167 7.96 5.46 -0.10
N HIS A 168 8.80 5.10 -1.07
CA HIS A 168 8.58 3.92 -1.90
C HIS A 168 9.35 2.73 -1.34
N ALA A 169 8.62 1.66 -0.98
CA ALA A 169 9.21 0.37 -0.66
C ALA A 169 9.44 -0.41 -1.96
N VAL A 170 10.52 -0.09 -2.67
CA VAL A 170 10.94 -0.68 -3.95
C VAL A 170 12.45 -0.90 -3.92
N ALA A 171 12.88 -2.11 -4.27
CA ALA A 171 14.30 -2.48 -4.41
C ALA A 171 14.60 -2.99 -5.83
N GLU A 172 13.76 -3.89 -6.37
CA GLU A 172 13.88 -4.34 -7.76
C GLU A 172 12.90 -3.58 -8.66
N GLU A 173 13.39 -2.72 -9.55
CA GLU A 173 12.51 -1.76 -10.24
C GLU A 173 11.79 -2.30 -11.49
N ARG A 174 12.35 -3.32 -12.17
CA ARG A 174 12.03 -3.59 -13.58
C ARG A 174 11.82 -5.07 -13.92
N LEU A 175 11.06 -5.80 -13.11
CA LEU A 175 10.64 -7.15 -13.50
C LEU A 175 9.54 -7.05 -14.56
N SER A 176 9.80 -7.54 -15.76
CA SER A 176 8.75 -7.60 -16.78
C SER A 176 7.71 -8.65 -16.42
N LEU A 177 6.43 -8.37 -16.72
CA LEU A 177 5.35 -9.34 -16.51
C LEU A 177 5.58 -10.61 -17.32
N ARG A 178 6.23 -10.50 -18.49
CA ARG A 178 6.68 -11.66 -19.27
C ARG A 178 7.67 -12.53 -18.49
N ALA A 179 8.73 -11.94 -17.93
CA ALA A 179 9.71 -12.70 -17.14
C ALA A 179 9.08 -13.35 -15.91
N ILE A 180 8.12 -12.66 -15.26
CA ILE A 180 7.34 -13.23 -14.16
C ILE A 180 6.54 -14.44 -14.66
N ALA A 181 5.83 -14.30 -15.77
CA ALA A 181 5.02 -15.38 -16.33
C ALA A 181 5.86 -16.60 -16.74
N GLU A 182 7.00 -16.38 -17.39
CA GLU A 182 7.96 -17.42 -17.78
C GLU A 182 8.56 -18.14 -16.56
N ALA A 183 8.77 -17.42 -15.45
CA ALA A 183 9.25 -18.02 -14.19
C ALA A 183 8.19 -18.84 -13.46
N ILE A 184 6.90 -18.54 -13.65
CA ILE A 184 5.78 -19.30 -13.06
C ILE A 184 5.58 -20.64 -13.79
N GLY A 185 5.69 -20.65 -15.13
CA GLY A 185 5.57 -21.85 -15.96
C GLY A 185 4.37 -21.85 -16.91
#